data_AF-I8ZZQ9-F1
#
_entry.id   AF-I8ZZQ9-F1
#
_cell.length_a   1.000
_cell.length_b   1.000
_cell.length_c   1.000
_cell.angle_alpha   90.00
_cell.angle_beta   90.00
_cell.angle_gamma   90.00
#
_symmetry.space_group_name_H-M   'P 1'
#
loop_
_entity.id
_entity.type
_entity.pdbx_description
1 polymer ?
#
loop_
_entity_poly.entity_id
_entity_poly.type
_entity_poly.pdbx_seq_one_letter_code
_entity_poly.pdbx_strand_id
1 'polypeptide(L)'
;MPTTRYFDRAGQLVSRPAWETLSGRCGYGHVALDAVVVAGTGVQVHTFWTGMTSDDTGSHGRPLIFRTMVHGLRRGLLTWGWADLRAAAAGHTAVLAWVLGDGPVPPAPGGDAPREVPGVAGRSTNHHGILEQTRREL
;
A
#
# COMPACT_ATOMS: atom_id res chain seq x y z
N MET A 1 -7.48 22.64 8.07
CA MET A 1 -6.32 21.81 8.47
C MET A 1 -6.85 20.40 8.67
N PRO A 2 -6.42 19.39 7.90
CA PRO A 2 -6.86 18.01 8.14
C PRO A 2 -6.36 17.58 9.52
N THR A 3 -7.23 16.96 10.32
CA THR A 3 -6.88 16.54 11.69
C THR A 3 -6.49 15.07 11.68
N THR A 4 -5.22 14.77 11.91
CA THR A 4 -4.76 13.37 12.04
C THR A 4 -5.37 12.74 13.29
N ARG A 5 -6.03 11.59 13.11
CA ARG A 5 -6.54 10.77 14.21
C ARG A 5 -5.65 9.54 14.38
N TYR A 6 -5.47 9.11 15.63
CA TYR A 6 -4.59 8.00 16.00
C TYR A 6 -5.42 6.84 16.54
N PHE A 7 -5.04 5.62 16.19
CA PHE A 7 -5.77 4.41 16.54
C PHE A 7 -4.79 3.33 16.99
N ASP A 8 -5.20 2.46 17.90
CA ASP A 8 -4.47 1.23 18.21
C ASP A 8 -4.65 0.15 17.10
N ARG A 9 -4.19 -1.08 17.34
CA ARG A 9 -4.31 -2.18 16.38
C ARG A 9 -5.73 -2.73 16.24
N ALA A 10 -6.58 -2.52 17.24
CA ALA A 10 -7.99 -2.91 17.22
C ALA A 10 -8.87 -1.84 16.55
N GLY A 11 -8.29 -0.73 16.08
CA GLY A 11 -9.03 0.38 15.48
C GLY A 11 -9.69 1.29 16.51
N GLN A 12 -9.32 1.21 17.79
CA GLN A 12 -9.82 2.11 18.82
C GLN A 12 -9.05 3.43 18.78
N LEU A 13 -9.77 4.54 18.92
CA LEU A 13 -9.16 5.87 18.96
C LEU A 13 -8.27 5.98 20.20
N VAL A 14 -7.03 6.44 20.01
CA VAL A 14 -6.07 6.67 21.09
C VAL A 14 -5.51 8.09 21.02
N SER A 15 -4.91 8.54 22.11
CA SER A 15 -4.16 9.80 22.11
C SER A 15 -2.87 9.67 21.29
N ARG A 16 -2.34 10.78 20.81
CA ARG A 16 -1.04 10.81 20.13
C ARG A 16 0.09 10.20 20.98
N PRO A 17 0.26 10.54 22.28
CA PRO A 17 1.30 9.91 23.11
C PRO A 17 1.13 8.39 23.28
N ALA A 18 -0.11 7.91 23.34
CA ALA A 18 -0.38 6.48 23.39
C ALA A 18 0.03 5.80 22.07
N TRP A 19 -0.29 6.42 20.92
CA TRP A 19 0.17 5.94 19.61
C TRP A 19 1.70 5.94 19.48
N GLU A 20 2.39 7.00 19.95
CA GLU A 20 3.87 7.08 19.95
C GLU A 20 4.48 5.96 20.81
N THR A 21 3.87 5.66 21.96
CA THR A 21 4.29 4.55 22.82
C THR A 21 4.08 3.20 22.12
N LEU A 22 2.96 3.01 21.43
CA LEU A 22 2.66 1.78 20.71
C LEU A 22 3.57 1.59 19.50
N SER A 23 3.81 2.64 18.70
CA SER A 23 4.65 2.60 17.51
C SER A 23 6.13 2.37 17.85
N GLY A 24 6.58 2.82 19.02
CA GLY A 24 7.93 2.55 19.52
C GLY A 24 8.17 1.11 20.01
N ARG A 25 7.12 0.30 20.21
CA ARG A 25 7.29 -1.09 20.66
C ARG A 25 7.81 -1.96 19.50
N CYS A 26 8.94 -2.63 19.72
CA CYS A 26 9.53 -3.54 18.75
C CYS A 26 8.49 -4.58 18.27
N GLY A 27 8.35 -4.72 16.94
CA GLY A 27 7.42 -5.65 16.32
C GLY A 27 5.94 -5.24 16.37
N TYR A 28 5.54 -4.24 17.16
CA TYR A 28 4.13 -3.83 17.26
C TYR A 28 3.59 -3.26 15.94
N GLY A 29 4.42 -2.61 15.13
CA GLY A 29 4.02 -2.16 13.80
C GLY A 29 3.93 -3.30 12.78
N HIS A 30 4.72 -4.35 12.93
CA HIS A 30 4.98 -5.30 11.85
C HIS A 30 3.83 -6.31 11.65
N VAL A 31 3.43 -6.54 10.40
CA VAL A 31 2.46 -7.58 10.03
C VAL A 31 3.13 -8.66 9.19
N ALA A 32 3.78 -8.30 8.09
CA ALA A 32 4.49 -9.22 7.21
C ALA A 32 5.51 -8.48 6.34
N LEU A 33 6.59 -9.16 5.96
CA LEU A 33 7.60 -8.66 5.03
C LEU A 33 8.11 -9.80 4.17
N ASP A 34 8.03 -9.62 2.86
CA ASP A 34 8.54 -10.55 1.87
C ASP A 34 9.46 -9.81 0.89
N ALA A 35 10.55 -10.47 0.51
CA ALA A 35 11.49 -10.00 -0.49
C ALA A 35 11.60 -11.04 -1.60
N VAL A 36 11.23 -10.65 -2.82
CA VAL A 36 11.18 -11.53 -3.99
C VAL A 36 11.96 -10.92 -5.15
N VAL A 37 12.31 -11.73 -6.14
CA VAL A 37 12.96 -11.26 -7.37
C VAL A 37 12.01 -11.45 -8.54
N VAL A 38 11.65 -10.36 -9.22
CA VAL A 38 10.74 -10.36 -10.38
C VAL A 38 11.50 -9.81 -11.59
N ALA A 39 11.62 -10.61 -12.65
CA ALA A 39 12.38 -10.26 -13.85
C ALA A 39 13.79 -9.71 -13.55
N GLY A 40 14.50 -10.34 -12.61
CA GLY A 40 15.85 -9.93 -12.17
C GLY A 40 15.90 -8.69 -11.26
N THR A 41 14.75 -8.13 -10.87
CA THR A 41 14.67 -6.97 -9.97
C THR A 41 14.21 -7.39 -8.59
N GLY A 42 14.92 -6.96 -7.54
CA GLY A 42 14.50 -7.17 -6.15
C GLY A 42 13.29 -6.31 -5.79
N VAL A 43 12.22 -6.95 -5.33
CA VAL A 43 10.96 -6.31 -4.92
C VAL A 43 10.69 -6.67 -3.46
N GLN A 44 10.33 -5.67 -2.65
CA GLN A 44 9.93 -5.87 -1.26
C GLN A 44 8.46 -5.54 -1.07
N VAL A 45 7.73 -6.42 -0.41
CA VAL A 45 6.34 -6.23 0.00
C VAL A 45 6.31 -6.14 1.52
N HIS A 46 5.98 -4.98 2.07
CA HIS A 46 5.94 -4.76 3.51
C HIS A 46 4.54 -4.35 3.95
N THR A 47 3.96 -5.09 4.89
CA THR A 47 2.70 -4.77 5.54
C THR A 47 2.93 -4.42 7.00
N PHE A 48 2.40 -3.28 7.42
CA PHE A 48 2.57 -2.76 8.77
C PHE A 48 1.37 -1.92 9.19
N TRP A 49 1.20 -1.78 10.50
CA TRP A 49 0.26 -0.88 11.15
C TRP A 49 0.83 0.55 11.12
N THR A 50 0.05 1.50 10.60
CA THR A 50 0.33 2.94 10.64
C THR A 50 -0.30 3.58 11.87
N GLY A 51 -1.45 3.07 12.32
CA GLY A 51 -2.19 3.61 13.47
C GLY A 51 -2.67 5.05 13.31
N MET A 52 -2.68 5.58 12.08
CA MET A 52 -3.07 6.96 11.82
C MET A 52 -3.80 7.11 10.50
N THR A 53 -4.75 8.05 10.47
CA THR A 53 -5.47 8.43 9.26
C THR A 53 -5.72 9.94 9.25
N SER A 54 -5.66 10.57 8.08
CA SER A 54 -6.27 11.88 7.84
C SER A 54 -7.72 11.69 7.44
N ASP A 55 -8.58 12.71 7.56
CA ASP A 55 -10.04 12.65 7.39
C ASP A 55 -10.59 12.06 6.05
N ASP A 56 -9.75 11.53 5.16
CA ASP A 56 -10.12 10.59 4.10
C ASP A 56 -10.32 9.19 4.71
N THR A 57 -11.49 8.99 5.31
CA THR A 57 -11.97 7.66 5.68
C THR A 57 -11.88 6.71 4.49
N GLY A 58 -11.32 5.52 4.68
CA GLY A 58 -11.40 4.45 3.67
C GLY A 58 -12.85 4.13 3.32
N SER A 59 -13.07 3.38 2.24
CA SER A 59 -14.43 3.00 1.85
C SER A 59 -15.23 2.46 3.04
N HIS A 60 -16.45 2.99 3.17
CA HIS A 60 -17.38 2.74 4.28
C HIS A 60 -17.05 3.40 5.63
N GLY A 61 -16.25 4.46 5.67
CA GLY A 61 -16.10 5.29 6.87
C GLY A 61 -15.15 4.72 7.93
N ARG A 62 -14.44 3.62 7.61
CA ARG A 62 -13.49 2.98 8.54
C ARG A 62 -12.08 3.53 8.35
N PRO A 63 -11.32 3.78 9.43
CA PRO A 63 -9.96 4.28 9.31
C PRO A 63 -9.04 3.18 8.74
N LEU A 64 -8.27 3.50 7.70
CA LEU A 64 -7.28 2.58 7.13
C LEU A 64 -5.96 2.71 7.89
N ILE A 65 -5.82 1.93 8.96
CA ILE A 65 -4.74 2.02 9.94
C ILE A 65 -3.63 0.99 9.73
N PHE A 66 -3.75 0.18 8.69
CA PHE A 66 -2.69 -0.69 8.18
C PHE A 66 -2.36 -0.31 6.74
N ARG A 67 -1.14 -0.60 6.31
CA ARG A 67 -0.67 -0.31 4.97
C ARG A 67 0.21 -1.43 4.45
N THR A 68 0.01 -1.78 3.18
CA THR A 68 0.95 -2.59 2.41
C THR A 68 1.67 -1.67 1.43
N MET A 69 2.99 -1.81 1.36
CA MET A 69 3.85 -1.05 0.46
C MET A 69 4.66 -2.01 -0.40
N VAL A 70 4.80 -1.69 -1.68
CA VAL A 70 5.68 -2.40 -2.61
C VAL A 70 6.79 -1.47 -3.07
N HIS A 71 8.04 -1.88 -2.83
CA HIS A 71 9.25 -1.20 -3.27
C HIS A 71 9.98 -2.03 -4.33
N GLY A 72 10.67 -1.39 -5.27
CA GLY A 72 11.51 -2.06 -6.26
C GLY A 72 10.85 -2.32 -7.62
N LEU A 73 9.57 -1.97 -7.79
CA LEU A 73 8.93 -1.97 -9.11
C LEU A 73 9.28 -0.70 -9.90
N ARG A 74 9.32 -0.81 -11.24
CA ARG A 74 9.52 0.36 -12.15
C ARG A 74 8.40 1.41 -12.06
N ARG A 75 7.31 1.11 -11.34
CA ARG A 75 6.13 1.97 -11.14
C ARG A 75 6.21 2.85 -9.89
N GLY A 76 7.37 2.93 -9.23
CA GLY A 76 7.52 3.66 -7.98
C GLY A 76 6.89 2.94 -6.78
N LEU A 77 6.69 3.67 -5.67
CA LEU A 77 6.12 3.13 -4.45
C LEU A 77 4.60 2.98 -4.58
N LEU A 78 4.12 1.73 -4.56
CA LEU A 78 2.70 1.41 -4.57
C LEU A 78 2.21 1.14 -3.15
N THR A 79 1.05 1.68 -2.81
CA THR A 79 0.49 1.54 -1.46
C THR A 79 -0.98 1.14 -1.46
N TRP A 80 -1.32 0.25 -0.53
CA TRP A 80 -2.69 -0.12 -0.17
C TRP A 80 -2.93 0.23 1.31
N GLY A 81 -4.16 0.48 1.69
CA GLY A 81 -4.57 0.63 3.10
C GLY A 81 -5.42 -0.56 3.53
N TRP A 82 -5.54 -0.83 4.83
CA TRP A 82 -6.47 -1.83 5.37
C TRP A 82 -7.03 -1.38 6.71
N ALA A 83 -8.28 -1.74 6.99
CA ALA A 83 -8.97 -1.32 8.22
C ALA A 83 -8.54 -2.12 9.45
N ASP A 84 -8.23 -3.41 9.28
CA ASP A 84 -7.92 -4.32 10.38
C ASP A 84 -6.77 -5.29 10.01
N LEU A 85 -6.25 -5.96 11.04
CA LEU A 85 -5.11 -6.87 10.92
C LEU A 85 -5.38 -8.05 9.98
N ARG A 86 -6.61 -8.58 10.00
CA ARG A 86 -6.98 -9.73 9.16
C ARG A 86 -7.02 -9.33 7.69
N ALA A 87 -7.63 -8.19 7.39
CA ALA A 87 -7.63 -7.61 6.05
C ALA A 87 -6.21 -7.27 5.59
N ALA A 88 -5.36 -6.75 6.47
CA ALA A 88 -3.96 -6.46 6.15
C ALA A 88 -3.14 -7.71 5.81
N ALA A 89 -3.31 -8.80 6.56
CA ALA A 89 -2.65 -10.07 6.28
C ALA A 89 -3.12 -10.69 4.96
N ALA A 90 -4.44 -10.73 4.72
CA ALA A 90 -4.98 -11.22 3.45
C ALA A 90 -4.55 -10.34 2.26
N GLY A 91 -4.57 -9.02 2.45
CA GLY A 91 -4.12 -8.04 1.48
C GLY A 91 -2.64 -8.17 1.15
N HIS A 92 -1.79 -8.47 2.14
CA HIS A 92 -0.38 -8.80 1.91
C HIS A 92 -0.23 -9.98 0.95
N THR A 93 -0.90 -11.11 1.22
CA THR A 93 -0.85 -12.30 0.37
C THR A 93 -1.33 -12.00 -1.05
N ALA A 94 -2.40 -11.22 -1.20
CA ALA A 94 -2.91 -10.82 -2.51
C ALA A 94 -1.91 -9.92 -3.27
N VAL A 95 -1.28 -8.96 -2.59
CA VAL A 95 -0.24 -8.10 -3.18
C VAL A 95 0.97 -8.91 -3.60
N LEU A 96 1.41 -9.86 -2.77
CA LEU A 96 2.53 -10.74 -3.09
C LEU A 96 2.22 -11.61 -4.31
N ALA A 97 1.04 -12.24 -4.37
CA ALA A 97 0.61 -13.03 -5.53
C ALA A 97 0.56 -12.19 -6.82
N TRP A 98 0.06 -10.95 -6.73
CA TRP A 98 0.08 -10.02 -7.86
C TRP A 98 1.50 -9.66 -8.31
N VAL A 99 2.41 -9.36 -7.37
CA VAL A 99 3.81 -9.06 -7.66
C VAL A 99 4.49 -10.22 -8.38
N LEU A 100 4.16 -11.46 -8.00
CA LEU A 100 4.69 -12.68 -8.62
C LEU A 100 4.05 -13.02 -9.98
N GLY A 101 2.95 -12.34 -10.35
CA GLY A 101 2.21 -12.61 -11.58
C GLY A 101 1.16 -13.72 -11.47
N ASP A 102 0.89 -14.22 -10.26
CA ASP A 102 -0.03 -15.33 -9.98
C ASP A 102 -1.47 -14.86 -9.69
N GLY A 103 -1.74 -13.56 -9.77
CA GLY A 103 -3.06 -13.00 -9.45
C GLY A 103 -3.31 -11.59 -10.00
N PRO A 104 -4.57 -11.13 -9.97
CA PRO A 104 -4.93 -9.78 -10.39
C PRO A 104 -4.40 -8.73 -9.39
N VAL A 105 -4.33 -7.47 -9.84
CA VAL A 105 -4.02 -6.33 -8.96
C VAL A 105 -5.04 -6.29 -7.81
N PRO A 106 -4.61 -6.25 -6.53
CA PRO A 106 -5.55 -6.17 -5.42
C PRO A 106 -6.28 -4.83 -5.40
N PRO A 107 -7.59 -4.81 -5.14
CA PRO A 107 -8.34 -3.57 -5.03
C PRO A 107 -7.83 -2.76 -3.82
N ALA A 108 -7.71 -1.43 -3.96
CA ALA A 108 -7.57 -0.58 -2.79
C ALA A 108 -8.91 -0.53 -2.03
N PRO A 109 -8.91 -0.30 -0.70
CA PRO A 109 -10.15 0.00 0.02
C PRO A 109 -10.69 1.33 -0.51
N GLY A 110 -11.64 1.22 -1.43
CA GLY A 110 -12.23 2.34 -2.16
C GLY A 110 -12.90 1.89 -3.45
N GLY A 111 -12.47 0.73 -3.98
CA GLY A 111 -12.79 0.29 -5.34
C GLY A 111 -11.77 0.78 -6.36
N ASP A 112 -10.82 1.62 -5.94
CA ASP A 112 -9.79 2.20 -6.82
C ASP A 112 -8.50 1.37 -6.88
N ALA A 113 -7.68 1.67 -7.89
CA ALA A 113 -6.33 1.16 -8.06
C ALA A 113 -5.40 1.58 -6.88
N PRO A 114 -4.26 0.88 -6.64
CA PRO A 114 -3.28 1.31 -5.66
C PRO A 114 -2.85 2.76 -5.86
N ARG A 115 -2.67 3.49 -4.76
CA ARG A 115 -2.21 4.87 -4.83
C ARG A 115 -0.70 4.89 -5.05
N GLU A 116 -0.29 5.40 -6.20
CA GLU A 116 1.09 5.80 -6.45
C GLU A 116 1.41 7.03 -5.59
N VAL A 117 2.52 6.97 -4.84
CA VAL A 117 3.02 8.13 -4.11
C VAL A 117 4.19 8.72 -4.90
N PRO A 118 4.06 9.92 -5.50
CA PRO A 118 5.17 10.56 -6.18
C PRO A 118 6.26 10.91 -5.16
N GLY A 119 7.48 10.40 -5.33
CA GLY A 119 8.61 10.91 -4.53
C GLY A 119 9.76 9.97 -4.18
N VAL A 120 9.71 8.67 -4.50
CA VAL A 120 10.89 7.80 -4.33
C VAL A 120 11.29 7.20 -5.67
N ALA A 121 12.37 7.76 -6.22
CA ALA A 121 13.08 7.45 -7.46
C ALA A 121 12.46 7.95 -8.78
N GLY A 122 13.12 8.96 -9.36
CA GLY A 122 13.24 9.16 -10.80
C GLY A 122 12.09 9.90 -11.48
N ARG A 123 12.33 11.19 -11.79
CA ARG A 123 11.66 11.84 -12.93
C ARG A 123 11.83 10.96 -14.16
N SER A 124 10.73 10.45 -14.71
CA SER A 124 10.60 10.23 -16.13
C SER A 124 9.13 10.33 -16.50
N THR A 125 8.76 11.49 -17.03
CA THR A 125 7.53 11.69 -17.78
C THR A 125 7.58 10.81 -19.01
N ASN A 126 6.78 9.74 -19.04
CA ASN A 126 6.38 9.15 -20.30
C ASN A 126 4.87 9.37 -20.45
N HIS A 127 4.55 10.45 -21.15
CA HIS A 127 3.35 10.53 -21.97
C HIS A 127 3.34 9.28 -22.86
N HIS A 128 2.39 8.38 -22.64
CA HIS A 128 1.83 7.61 -23.75
C HIS A 128 0.37 7.31 -23.45
N GLY A 129 -0.47 8.21 -23.97
CA GLY A 129 -1.83 7.84 -24.34
C GLY A 129 -1.75 6.73 -25.38
N ILE A 130 -2.61 5.75 -25.19
CA ILE A 130 -2.96 4.78 -26.22
C ILE A 130 -3.65 5.55 -27.34
N LEU A 131 -3.18 5.46 -28.59
CA LEU A 131 -4.07 5.41 -29.75
C LEU A 131 -3.35 4.88 -31.01
N GLU A 132 -3.95 3.81 -31.54
CA GLU A 132 -4.03 3.37 -32.94
C GLU A 132 -2.80 2.88 -33.73
N GLN A 133 -2.71 1.54 -33.81
CA GLN A 133 -2.98 0.77 -35.03
C GLN A 133 -2.71 1.48 -36.37
N THR A 134 -1.63 1.09 -37.06
CA THR A 134 -1.69 0.74 -38.48
C THR A 134 -0.60 -0.28 -38.82
N ARG A 135 -1.08 -1.45 -39.23
CA ARG A 135 -0.35 -2.53 -39.88
C ARG A 135 0.16 -2.07 -41.25
N ARG A 136 1.41 -2.36 -41.60
CA ARG A 136 1.74 -2.90 -42.93
C ARG A 136 3.06 -3.66 -42.89
N GLU A 137 2.95 -4.88 -43.38
CA GLU A 137 4.00 -5.84 -43.68
C GLU A 137 4.82 -5.34 -44.88
N LEU A 138 6.11 -5.73 -44.88
CA LEU A 138 7.14 -5.64 -45.92
C LEU A 138 7.81 -4.28 -46.19
#